data_AF-A0A127B3R9-F1
#
_entry.id   AF-A0A127B3R9-F1
#
_cell.length_a   1.000
_cell.length_b   1.000
_cell.length_c   1.000
_cell.angle_alpha   90.00
_cell.angle_beta   90.00
_cell.angle_gamma   90.00
#
_symmetry.space_group_name_H-M   'P 1'
#
loop_
_entity.id
_entity.type
_entity.pdbx_description
1 polymer ?
#
loop_
_entity_poly.entity_id
_entity_poly.type
_entity_poly.pdbx_seq_one_letter_code
_entity_poly.pdbx_strand_id
1 'polypeptide(L)'
;MVVADNRIIAHLDLDTFFVSVERLRNAQLKEKPVIIGGMSDRGVVASCSYETRFYGVHAGMPMRMAKQLCSEAIILRGDMEAYSKYSNDVTSVIASQAPVYEKASIDEHYLDVSGMDKFFGTWQWTNELRQTIMKETGLPISFGLSVNKTVSKIATGQAKPNGALQVGKDEIKPFLAPLSIKKIPGVGQKNYQLLRNMGIPTIEVLTMVPVKMMQKVLGKEGVHIWEKANGIDRAPVVPYTEQKSISTEKTFGTDTTDIEFLNNLLVSMTEGLAFDLRAQGKLAGCITVKIRYANFDTHTQQVSIPYNASDHILIRRAKELFQKLYNRRLLIRLLGVRLSNLVQGFQQIDLFEDTTQHASLYQAMDKIRFRYGGEAVKRAVGI
;
A
#
# COMPACT_ATOMS: atom_id res chain seq x y z
N MET A 1 -15.33 -16.74 19.85
CA MET A 1 -15.79 -15.78 18.81
C MET A 1 -16.98 -16.40 18.11
N VAL A 2 -18.18 -15.94 18.44
CA VAL A 2 -19.39 -16.32 17.71
C VAL A 2 -19.25 -15.75 16.29
N VAL A 3 -19.18 -16.62 15.29
CA VAL A 3 -19.26 -16.20 13.89
C VAL A 3 -20.71 -15.75 13.70
N ALA A 4 -20.97 -14.46 13.89
CA ALA A 4 -22.31 -13.91 13.76
C ALA A 4 -22.76 -14.05 12.29
N ASP A 5 -23.88 -14.74 12.08
CA ASP A 5 -24.51 -15.01 10.78
C ASP A 5 -25.09 -13.74 10.10
N ASN A 6 -24.85 -12.56 10.70
CA ASN A 6 -25.43 -11.29 10.28
C ASN A 6 -24.41 -10.13 10.38
N ARG A 7 -23.23 -10.32 9.77
CA ARG A 7 -22.24 -9.23 9.65
C ARG A 7 -22.69 -8.22 8.61
N ILE A 8 -22.44 -6.94 8.87
CA ILE A 8 -22.64 -5.85 7.92
C ILE A 8 -21.34 -5.05 7.86
N ILE A 9 -20.64 -5.15 6.74
CA ILE A 9 -19.34 -4.56 6.50
C ILE A 9 -19.47 -3.46 5.46
N ALA A 10 -19.02 -2.25 5.81
CA ALA A 10 -18.83 -1.17 4.85
C ALA A 10 -17.37 -1.14 4.37
N HIS A 11 -17.17 -0.91 3.08
CA HIS A 11 -15.86 -0.58 2.52
C HIS A 11 -15.93 0.84 1.97
N LEU A 12 -15.13 1.75 2.53
CA LEU A 12 -15.00 3.13 2.12
C LEU A 12 -13.69 3.28 1.34
N ASP A 13 -13.73 4.00 0.23
CA ASP A 13 -12.58 4.16 -0.67
C ASP A 13 -12.61 5.56 -1.31
N LEU A 14 -11.54 6.34 -1.09
CA LEU A 14 -11.42 7.69 -1.61
C LEU A 14 -11.30 7.71 -3.14
N ASP A 15 -12.06 8.58 -3.76
CA ASP A 15 -12.13 8.66 -5.22
C ASP A 15 -10.90 9.35 -5.78
N THR A 16 -10.13 8.62 -6.60
CA THR A 16 -8.89 9.11 -7.22
C THR A 16 -8.00 9.86 -6.22
N PHE A 17 -7.80 9.28 -5.04
CA PHE A 17 -7.34 9.96 -3.81
C PHE A 17 -6.26 11.02 -4.02
N PHE A 18 -5.11 10.65 -4.59
CA PHE A 18 -4.01 11.61 -4.79
C PHE A 18 -4.41 12.79 -5.69
N VAL A 19 -5.18 12.53 -6.75
CA VAL A 19 -5.68 13.59 -7.65
C VAL A 19 -6.66 14.49 -6.93
N SER A 20 -7.54 13.93 -6.11
CA SER A 20 -8.48 14.71 -5.29
C SER A 20 -7.76 15.61 -4.29
N VAL A 21 -6.68 15.14 -3.66
CA VAL A 21 -5.84 15.99 -2.81
C VAL A 21 -5.20 17.13 -3.60
N GLU A 22 -4.60 16.85 -4.77
CA GLU A 22 -4.02 17.92 -5.60
C GLU A 22 -5.08 18.92 -6.08
N ARG A 23 -6.30 18.49 -6.38
CA ARG A 23 -7.43 19.37 -6.75
C ARG A 23 -7.90 20.24 -5.60
N LEU A 24 -7.80 19.79 -4.35
CA LEU A 24 -8.07 20.61 -3.16
C LEU A 24 -7.01 21.69 -2.99
N ARG A 25 -5.74 21.38 -3.27
CA ARG A 25 -4.62 22.32 -3.16
C ARG A 25 -4.58 23.32 -4.32
N ASN A 26 -5.00 22.89 -5.50
CA ASN A 26 -5.01 23.71 -6.71
C ASN A 26 -6.31 23.53 -7.50
N ALA A 27 -7.19 24.53 -7.38
CA ALA A 27 -8.48 24.54 -8.07
C ALA A 27 -8.37 24.54 -9.61
N GLN A 28 -7.23 24.95 -10.19
CA GLN A 28 -7.02 24.94 -11.65
C GLN A 28 -6.93 23.52 -12.24
N LEU A 29 -6.83 22.48 -11.40
CA LEU A 29 -6.76 21.07 -11.79
C LEU A 29 -8.15 20.41 -11.86
N LYS A 30 -9.21 21.11 -11.46
CA LYS A 30 -10.59 20.60 -11.57
C LYS A 30 -10.93 20.35 -13.03
N GLU A 31 -11.56 19.21 -13.30
CA GLU A 31 -12.02 18.76 -14.63
C GLU A 31 -10.92 18.60 -15.69
N LYS A 32 -9.65 18.74 -15.30
CA LYS A 32 -8.51 18.48 -16.19
C LYS A 32 -8.03 17.04 -16.07
N PRO A 33 -7.52 16.45 -17.16
CA PRO A 33 -6.83 15.18 -17.10
C PRO A 33 -5.54 15.33 -16.27
N VAL A 34 -5.45 14.60 -15.15
CA VAL A 34 -4.31 14.68 -14.23
C VAL A 34 -3.74 13.29 -13.99
N ILE A 35 -2.41 13.20 -14.04
CA ILE A 35 -1.64 12.00 -13.74
C ILE A 35 -0.65 12.32 -12.64
N ILE A 36 -0.60 11.49 -11.60
CA ILE A 36 0.36 11.58 -10.52
C ILE A 36 1.32 10.42 -10.64
N GLY A 37 2.62 10.70 -10.69
CA GLY A 37 3.61 9.66 -10.89
C GLY A 37 5.05 10.17 -10.94
N GLY A 38 5.98 9.26 -11.20
CA GLY A 38 7.37 9.63 -11.43
C GLY A 38 7.53 10.33 -12.78
N MET A 39 8.16 11.50 -12.81
CA MET A 39 8.37 12.27 -14.05
C MET A 39 9.37 11.63 -15.03
N SER A 40 10.14 10.64 -14.57
CA SER A 40 11.11 9.93 -15.42
C SER A 40 10.41 8.98 -16.39
N ASP A 41 11.08 8.65 -17.50
CA ASP A 41 10.56 7.68 -18.49
C ASP A 41 10.40 6.26 -17.92
N ARG A 42 11.07 5.98 -16.81
CA ARG A 42 10.95 4.73 -16.03
C ARG A 42 9.93 4.82 -14.89
N GLY A 43 9.31 5.98 -14.72
CA GLY A 43 8.24 6.21 -13.76
C GLY A 43 6.98 5.44 -14.13
N VAL A 44 6.14 5.23 -13.13
CA VAL A 44 4.81 4.64 -13.29
C VAL A 44 3.75 5.61 -12.79
N VAL A 45 2.54 5.49 -13.33
CA VAL A 45 1.35 6.16 -12.83
C VAL A 45 1.05 5.65 -11.42
N ALA A 46 1.15 6.52 -10.42
CA ALA A 46 0.73 6.21 -9.05
C ALA A 46 -0.78 6.36 -8.91
N SER A 47 -1.35 7.45 -9.44
CA SER A 47 -2.78 7.69 -9.51
C SER A 47 -3.11 8.54 -10.74
N CYS A 48 -4.36 8.49 -11.17
CA CYS A 48 -4.82 9.16 -12.38
C CYS A 48 -6.30 9.53 -12.24
N SER A 49 -6.68 10.64 -12.87
CA SER A 49 -8.02 11.22 -12.80
C SER A 49 -9.03 10.41 -13.63
N TYR A 50 -10.33 10.54 -13.36
CA TYR A 50 -11.36 9.82 -14.13
C TYR A 50 -11.33 10.17 -15.62
N GLU A 51 -11.01 11.41 -15.96
CA GLU A 51 -10.84 11.91 -17.33
C GLU A 51 -9.71 11.14 -18.05
N THR A 52 -8.58 10.90 -17.38
CA THR A 52 -7.47 10.11 -17.98
C THR A 52 -7.80 8.63 -18.11
N ARG A 53 -8.65 8.07 -17.22
CA ARG A 53 -9.07 6.67 -17.29
C ARG A 53 -9.89 6.37 -18.54
N PHE A 54 -10.61 7.35 -19.07
CA PHE A 54 -11.33 7.21 -20.35
C PHE A 54 -10.38 6.87 -21.50
N TYR A 55 -9.17 7.46 -21.51
CA TYR A 55 -8.12 7.16 -22.49
C TYR A 55 -7.35 5.85 -22.19
N GLY A 56 -7.79 5.07 -21.19
CA GLY A 56 -7.16 3.81 -20.81
C GLY A 56 -5.99 3.93 -19.83
N VAL A 57 -5.68 5.14 -19.33
CA VAL A 57 -4.64 5.33 -18.32
C VAL A 57 -5.08 4.67 -17.00
N HIS A 58 -4.18 3.94 -16.35
CA HIS A 58 -4.47 3.29 -15.06
C HIS A 58 -3.23 3.28 -14.15
N ALA A 59 -3.46 3.11 -12.84
CA ALA A 59 -2.39 2.95 -11.87
C ALA A 59 -1.47 1.77 -12.24
N GLY A 60 -0.17 1.92 -12.04
CA GLY A 60 0.87 0.97 -12.42
C GLY A 60 1.27 0.99 -13.91
N MET A 61 0.61 1.79 -14.75
CA MET A 61 1.00 1.96 -16.16
C MET A 61 2.34 2.71 -16.27
N PRO A 62 3.25 2.33 -17.21
CA PRO A 62 4.44 3.12 -17.49
C PRO A 62 4.10 4.54 -17.94
N MET A 63 4.82 5.55 -17.40
CA MET A 63 4.50 6.95 -17.69
C MET A 63 4.64 7.30 -19.17
N ARG A 64 5.58 6.67 -19.88
CA ARG A 64 5.72 6.85 -21.34
C ARG A 64 4.45 6.46 -22.08
N MET A 65 3.82 5.35 -21.70
CA MET A 65 2.57 4.89 -22.32
C MET A 65 1.40 5.79 -21.93
N ALA A 66 1.33 6.22 -20.66
CA ALA A 66 0.28 7.12 -20.21
C ALA A 66 0.31 8.47 -20.95
N LYS A 67 1.50 9.03 -21.21
CA LYS A 67 1.69 10.23 -22.04
C LYS A 67 1.26 10.05 -23.50
N GLN A 68 1.46 8.85 -24.06
CA GLN A 68 1.03 8.54 -25.41
C GLN A 68 -0.50 8.40 -25.51
N LEU A 69 -1.14 7.84 -24.49
CA LEU A 69 -2.59 7.68 -24.44
C LEU A 69 -3.33 9.00 -24.19
N CYS A 70 -2.76 9.88 -23.36
CA CYS A 70 -3.35 11.17 -23.03
C CYS A 70 -2.25 12.25 -22.99
N SER A 71 -1.97 12.85 -24.15
CA SER A 71 -0.92 13.86 -24.31
C SER A 71 -1.23 15.20 -23.63
N GLU A 72 -2.53 15.49 -23.41
CA GLU A 72 -3.03 16.68 -22.73
C GLU A 72 -2.99 16.57 -21.19
N ALA A 73 -2.63 15.41 -20.65
CA ALA A 73 -2.63 15.18 -19.21
C ALA A 73 -1.58 16.03 -18.49
N ILE A 74 -2.01 16.71 -17.43
CA ILE A 74 -1.12 17.41 -16.50
C ILE A 74 -0.46 16.38 -15.60
N ILE A 75 0.87 16.32 -15.62
CA ILE A 75 1.63 15.35 -14.83
C ILE A 75 2.22 16.04 -13.61
N LEU A 76 1.88 15.52 -12.44
CA LEU A 76 2.35 16.03 -11.15
C LEU A 76 3.22 15.00 -10.45
N ARG A 77 4.23 15.50 -9.74
CA ARG A 77 4.99 14.69 -8.79
C ARG A 77 4.16 14.54 -7.52
N GLY A 78 3.98 13.30 -7.07
CA GLY A 78 3.19 13.03 -5.87
C GLY A 78 3.85 13.59 -4.59
N ASP A 79 3.04 14.14 -3.70
CA ASP A 79 3.40 14.65 -2.38
C ASP A 79 2.89 13.69 -1.29
N MET A 80 3.74 12.71 -0.94
CA MET A 80 3.35 11.64 0.00
C MET A 80 3.09 12.14 1.42
N GLU A 81 3.70 13.25 1.82
CA GLU A 81 3.46 13.85 3.14
C GLU A 81 2.07 14.45 3.21
N ALA A 82 1.69 15.24 2.18
CA ALA A 82 0.34 15.76 2.05
C ALA A 82 -0.69 14.62 1.99
N TYR A 83 -0.46 13.57 1.18
CA TYR A 83 -1.39 12.44 1.08
C TYR A 83 -1.54 11.71 2.42
N SER A 84 -0.45 11.55 3.17
CA SER A 84 -0.51 10.92 4.50
C SER A 84 -1.29 11.76 5.49
N LYS A 85 -1.14 13.10 5.46
CA LYS A 85 -1.90 14.02 6.28
C LYS A 85 -3.41 13.90 6.01
N TYR A 86 -3.83 14.06 4.76
CA TYR A 86 -5.25 13.96 4.39
C TYR A 86 -5.85 12.58 4.68
N SER A 87 -5.07 11.51 4.51
CA SER A 87 -5.47 10.16 4.90
C SER A 87 -5.73 10.05 6.41
N ASN A 88 -4.87 10.67 7.23
CA ASN A 88 -5.04 10.70 8.67
C ASN A 88 -6.26 11.53 9.09
N ASP A 89 -6.53 12.64 8.39
CA ASP A 89 -7.73 13.45 8.59
C ASP A 89 -9.01 12.62 8.29
N VAL A 90 -9.05 11.87 7.19
CA VAL A 90 -10.18 10.95 6.92
C VAL A 90 -10.27 9.86 7.99
N THR A 91 -9.13 9.30 8.40
CA THR A 91 -9.07 8.24 9.42
C THR A 91 -9.56 8.75 10.78
N SER A 92 -9.30 9.99 11.16
CA SER A 92 -9.74 10.55 12.44
C SER A 92 -11.25 10.76 12.48
N VAL A 93 -11.87 11.17 11.36
CA VAL A 93 -13.33 11.24 11.22
C VAL A 93 -13.96 9.85 11.35
N ILE A 94 -13.38 8.85 10.68
CA ILE A 94 -13.86 7.46 10.80
C ILE A 94 -13.70 6.97 12.24
N ALA A 95 -12.55 7.20 12.86
CA ALA A 95 -12.25 6.72 14.21
C ALA A 95 -13.13 7.34 15.30
N SER A 96 -13.65 8.57 15.08
CA SER A 96 -14.52 9.24 16.05
C SER A 96 -15.97 8.72 16.05
N GLN A 97 -16.40 8.10 14.94
CA GLN A 97 -17.79 7.66 14.76
C GLN A 97 -17.95 6.15 14.63
N ALA A 98 -17.02 5.48 13.94
CA ALA A 98 -17.16 4.06 13.62
C ALA A 98 -16.92 3.16 14.84
N PRO A 99 -17.78 2.15 15.10
CA PRO A 99 -17.57 1.22 16.21
C PRO A 99 -16.27 0.43 16.09
N VAL A 100 -16.02 -0.08 14.88
CA VAL A 100 -14.86 -0.91 14.54
C VAL A 100 -14.46 -0.53 13.11
N TYR A 101 -13.19 -0.16 12.90
CA TYR A 101 -12.67 0.15 11.58
C TYR A 101 -11.28 -0.46 11.37
N GLU A 102 -10.96 -0.87 10.15
CA GLU A 102 -9.65 -1.33 9.71
C GLU A 102 -9.17 -0.42 8.59
N LYS A 103 -7.97 0.15 8.74
CA LYS A 103 -7.31 0.89 7.66
C LYS A 103 -6.60 -0.11 6.75
N ALA A 104 -7.15 -0.33 5.55
CA ALA A 104 -6.61 -1.29 4.57
C ALA A 104 -5.49 -0.69 3.72
N SER A 105 -5.58 0.60 3.40
CA SER A 105 -4.56 1.37 2.69
C SER A 105 -4.59 2.84 3.14
N ILE A 106 -3.87 3.71 2.42
CA ILE A 106 -3.92 5.16 2.65
C ILE A 106 -5.30 5.75 2.33
N ASP A 107 -6.07 5.11 1.45
CA ASP A 107 -7.33 5.58 0.90
C ASP A 107 -8.52 4.64 1.12
N GLU A 108 -8.29 3.44 1.68
CA GLU A 108 -9.32 2.42 1.90
C GLU A 108 -9.49 2.06 3.38
N HIS A 109 -10.74 1.95 3.81
CA HIS A 109 -11.14 1.54 5.15
C HIS A 109 -12.27 0.51 5.10
N TYR A 110 -12.18 -0.51 5.94
CA TYR A 110 -13.31 -1.40 6.23
C TYR A 110 -13.91 -1.07 7.59
N LEU A 111 -15.23 -1.02 7.69
CA LEU A 111 -15.94 -0.78 8.93
C LEU A 111 -16.85 -1.97 9.21
N ASP A 112 -16.87 -2.44 10.45
CA ASP A 112 -17.87 -3.40 10.90
C ASP A 112 -18.98 -2.62 11.61
N VAL A 113 -20.12 -2.50 10.93
CA VAL A 113 -21.32 -1.78 11.40
C VAL A 113 -22.42 -2.76 11.81
N SER A 114 -22.06 -4.02 12.08
CA SER A 114 -22.99 -5.05 12.52
C SER A 114 -23.71 -4.61 13.80
N GLY A 115 -25.05 -4.71 13.81
CA GLY A 115 -25.88 -4.34 14.96
C GLY A 115 -26.29 -2.86 15.03
N MET A 116 -25.76 -1.99 14.17
CA MET A 116 -26.18 -0.58 14.10
C MET A 116 -27.58 -0.41 13.47
N ASP A 117 -28.05 -1.42 12.75
CA ASP A 117 -29.40 -1.51 12.17
C ASP A 117 -30.51 -1.38 13.22
N LYS A 118 -30.25 -1.81 14.46
CA LYS A 118 -31.21 -1.72 15.57
C LYS A 118 -31.57 -0.28 16.00
N PHE A 119 -30.67 0.68 15.76
CA PHE A 119 -30.81 2.04 16.29
C PHE A 119 -30.79 3.12 15.20
N PHE A 120 -29.90 2.98 14.21
CA PHE A 120 -29.63 4.04 13.23
C PHE A 120 -29.92 3.62 11.78
N GLY A 121 -30.00 2.32 11.51
CA GLY A 121 -29.98 1.81 10.13
C GLY A 121 -28.57 1.89 9.55
N THR A 122 -27.98 0.76 9.16
CA THR A 122 -26.59 0.70 8.68
C THR A 122 -26.36 1.52 7.42
N TRP A 123 -27.32 1.52 6.48
CA TRP A 123 -27.24 2.30 5.26
C TRP A 123 -27.28 3.82 5.51
N GLN A 124 -28.21 4.26 6.36
CA GLN A 124 -28.35 5.68 6.70
C GLN A 124 -27.11 6.19 7.42
N TRP A 125 -26.69 5.49 8.48
CA TRP A 125 -25.51 5.85 9.25
C TRP A 125 -24.24 5.92 8.39
N THR A 126 -24.05 4.95 7.47
CA THR A 126 -22.86 4.95 6.59
C THR A 126 -22.90 6.12 5.60
N ASN A 127 -24.09 6.51 5.11
CA ASN A 127 -24.25 7.69 4.27
C ASN A 127 -23.97 8.99 5.02
N GLU A 128 -24.44 9.11 6.26
CA GLU A 128 -24.16 10.26 7.13
C GLU A 128 -22.66 10.39 7.44
N LEU A 129 -21.99 9.26 7.72
CA LEU A 129 -20.54 9.23 7.88
C LEU A 129 -19.84 9.71 6.60
N ARG A 130 -20.24 9.21 5.43
CA ARG A 130 -19.69 9.65 4.14
C ARG A 130 -19.85 11.17 3.94
N GLN A 131 -21.04 11.72 4.22
CA GLN A 131 -21.28 13.16 4.11
C GLN A 131 -20.39 13.96 5.07
N THR A 132 -20.21 13.47 6.30
CA THR A 132 -19.33 14.09 7.29
C THR A 132 -17.88 14.10 6.82
N ILE A 133 -17.36 12.96 6.31
CA ILE A 133 -16.01 12.86 5.75
C ILE A 133 -15.82 13.87 4.61
N MET A 134 -16.76 13.92 3.66
CA MET A 134 -16.69 14.85 2.52
C MET A 134 -16.74 16.31 2.97
N LYS A 135 -17.55 16.64 3.98
CA LYS A 135 -17.69 17.99 4.52
C LYS A 135 -16.41 18.44 5.26
N GLU A 136 -15.83 17.59 6.07
CA GLU A 136 -14.66 17.93 6.90
C GLU A 136 -13.35 17.91 6.11
N THR A 137 -13.19 16.96 5.20
CA THR A 137 -11.91 16.78 4.47
C THR A 137 -11.93 17.38 3.07
N GLY A 138 -13.12 17.67 2.51
CA GLY A 138 -13.28 18.09 1.12
C GLY A 138 -13.03 16.98 0.08
N LEU A 139 -12.75 15.75 0.53
CA LEU A 139 -12.39 14.65 -0.36
C LEU A 139 -13.61 13.80 -0.73
N PRO A 140 -13.80 13.48 -2.03
CA PRO A 140 -14.86 12.58 -2.46
C PRO A 140 -14.53 11.15 -2.02
N ILE A 141 -15.54 10.47 -1.46
CA ILE A 141 -15.44 9.10 -1.00
C ILE A 141 -16.64 8.30 -1.51
N SER A 142 -16.37 7.09 -1.97
CA SER A 142 -17.40 6.12 -2.34
C SER A 142 -17.44 4.99 -1.32
N PHE A 143 -18.60 4.36 -1.14
CA PHE A 143 -18.68 3.19 -0.27
C PHE A 143 -19.58 2.07 -0.80
N GLY A 144 -19.32 0.87 -0.30
CA GLY A 144 -20.09 -0.33 -0.56
C GLY A 144 -20.45 -1.00 0.75
N LEU A 145 -21.70 -1.42 0.92
CA LEU A 145 -22.21 -2.09 2.13
C LEU A 145 -22.65 -3.51 1.77
N SER A 146 -22.12 -4.52 2.46
CA SER A 146 -22.56 -5.91 2.26
C SER A 146 -22.22 -6.78 3.47
N VAL A 147 -22.37 -8.11 3.35
CA VAL A 147 -22.23 -9.05 4.47
C VAL A 147 -20.77 -9.39 4.83
N ASN A 148 -19.81 -9.02 3.96
CA ASN A 148 -18.39 -9.28 4.15
C ASN A 148 -17.51 -8.31 3.35
N LYS A 149 -16.20 -8.34 3.62
CA LYS A 149 -15.20 -7.45 3.01
C LYS A 149 -15.11 -7.57 1.50
N THR A 150 -15.11 -8.79 0.96
CA THR A 150 -14.96 -9.02 -0.47
C THR A 150 -16.10 -8.38 -1.26
N VAL A 151 -17.36 -8.65 -0.87
CA VAL A 151 -18.52 -8.11 -1.59
C VAL A 151 -18.64 -6.60 -1.38
N SER A 152 -18.39 -6.10 -0.16
CA SER A 152 -18.42 -4.65 0.10
C SER A 152 -17.39 -3.91 -0.74
N LYS A 153 -16.16 -4.43 -0.88
CA LYS A 153 -15.13 -3.85 -1.74
C LYS A 153 -15.51 -3.84 -3.22
N ILE A 154 -16.09 -4.95 -3.72
CA ILE A 154 -16.56 -5.01 -5.11
C ILE A 154 -17.70 -4.01 -5.32
N ALA A 155 -18.63 -3.90 -4.36
CA ALA A 155 -19.73 -2.94 -4.40
C ALA A 155 -19.23 -1.49 -4.46
N THR A 156 -18.26 -1.12 -3.63
CA THR A 156 -17.61 0.21 -3.70
C THR A 156 -17.05 0.47 -5.09
N GLY A 157 -16.35 -0.51 -5.68
CA GLY A 157 -15.78 -0.39 -7.02
C GLY A 157 -16.80 -0.21 -8.14
N GLN A 158 -18.06 -0.65 -7.96
CA GLN A 158 -19.17 -0.41 -8.89
C GLN A 158 -19.91 0.89 -8.60
N ALA A 159 -19.88 1.37 -7.35
CA ALA A 159 -20.50 2.62 -6.94
C ALA A 159 -19.72 3.86 -7.40
N LYS A 160 -18.43 3.73 -7.68
CA LYS A 160 -17.57 4.85 -8.10
C LYS A 160 -18.00 5.46 -9.45
N PRO A 161 -17.90 6.79 -9.63
CA PRO A 161 -17.38 7.80 -8.70
C PRO A 161 -18.44 8.41 -7.76
N ASN A 162 -18.01 8.84 -6.57
CA ASN A 162 -18.79 9.55 -5.55
C ASN A 162 -20.17 8.91 -5.27
N GLY A 163 -20.21 7.57 -5.23
CA GLY A 163 -21.44 6.82 -5.09
C GLY A 163 -21.46 5.88 -3.90
N ALA A 164 -22.63 5.32 -3.65
CA ALA A 164 -22.88 4.35 -2.61
C ALA A 164 -23.66 3.17 -3.18
N LEU A 165 -23.33 1.94 -2.78
CA LEU A 165 -24.06 0.74 -3.19
C LEU A 165 -24.21 -0.23 -2.02
N GLN A 166 -25.43 -0.74 -1.80
CA GLN A 166 -25.70 -1.83 -0.86
C GLN A 166 -25.99 -3.10 -1.64
N VAL A 167 -25.42 -4.22 -1.20
CA VAL A 167 -25.70 -5.55 -1.75
C VAL A 167 -26.15 -6.44 -0.61
N GLY A 168 -27.46 -6.75 -0.58
CA GLY A 168 -28.07 -7.64 0.41
C GLY A 168 -27.63 -9.09 0.23
N LYS A 169 -27.81 -9.92 1.27
CA LYS A 169 -27.37 -11.33 1.29
C LYS A 169 -27.88 -12.14 0.10
N ASP A 170 -29.15 -11.94 -0.27
CA ASP A 170 -29.81 -12.68 -1.35
C ASP A 170 -29.41 -12.18 -2.75
N GLU A 171 -28.89 -10.95 -2.83
CA GLU A 171 -28.48 -10.30 -4.08
C GLU A 171 -27.02 -10.58 -4.44
N ILE A 172 -26.23 -11.15 -3.52
CA ILE A 172 -24.77 -11.35 -3.71
C ILE A 172 -24.49 -12.16 -4.98
N LYS A 173 -25.14 -13.31 -5.17
CA LYS A 173 -24.87 -14.18 -6.32
C LYS A 173 -25.25 -13.50 -7.65
N PRO A 174 -26.47 -12.96 -7.82
CA PRO A 174 -26.83 -12.19 -9.02
C PRO A 174 -25.90 -11.00 -9.28
N PHE A 175 -25.50 -10.28 -8.22
CA PHE A 175 -24.59 -9.13 -8.33
C PHE A 175 -23.19 -9.51 -8.81
N LEU A 176 -22.63 -10.61 -8.27
CA LEU A 176 -21.28 -11.04 -8.62
C LEU A 176 -21.20 -11.73 -9.97
N ALA A 177 -22.19 -12.55 -10.33
CA ALA A 177 -22.21 -13.41 -11.52
C ALA A 177 -21.72 -12.72 -12.82
N PRO A 178 -22.27 -11.57 -13.25
CA PRO A 178 -21.91 -10.94 -14.53
C PRO A 178 -20.52 -10.28 -14.52
N LEU A 179 -19.90 -10.11 -13.35
CA LEU A 179 -18.65 -9.38 -13.24
C LEU A 179 -17.47 -10.19 -13.79
N SER A 180 -16.46 -9.49 -14.28
CA SER A 180 -15.18 -10.10 -14.64
C SER A 180 -14.46 -10.64 -13.40
N ILE A 181 -13.81 -11.80 -13.53
CA ILE A 181 -12.94 -12.36 -12.47
C ILE A 181 -11.83 -11.40 -12.01
N LYS A 182 -11.44 -10.42 -12.83
CA LYS A 182 -10.47 -9.38 -12.45
C LYS A 182 -10.94 -8.50 -11.28
N LYS A 183 -12.25 -8.45 -11.03
CA LYS A 183 -12.84 -7.67 -9.93
C LYS A 183 -12.67 -8.37 -8.57
N ILE A 184 -12.36 -9.66 -8.53
CA ILE A 184 -12.17 -10.40 -7.27
C ILE A 184 -10.86 -9.96 -6.60
N PRO A 185 -10.89 -9.47 -5.35
CA PRO A 185 -9.68 -9.17 -4.59
C PRO A 185 -8.78 -10.40 -4.43
N GLY A 186 -7.54 -10.31 -4.90
CA GLY A 186 -6.57 -11.42 -4.93
C GLY A 186 -6.34 -12.00 -6.33
N VAL A 187 -7.18 -11.69 -7.31
CA VAL A 187 -6.94 -12.05 -8.71
C VAL A 187 -6.07 -10.99 -9.38
N GLY A 188 -4.74 -11.17 -9.27
CA GLY A 188 -3.77 -10.33 -9.99
C GLY A 188 -3.72 -10.63 -11.50
N GLN A 189 -2.99 -9.81 -12.26
CA GLN A 189 -2.91 -9.91 -13.73
C GLN A 189 -2.49 -11.30 -14.24
N LYS A 190 -1.55 -11.97 -13.54
CA LYS A 190 -1.10 -13.32 -13.89
C LYS A 190 -2.23 -14.35 -13.75
N ASN A 191 -2.89 -14.37 -12.59
CA ASN A 191 -3.99 -15.29 -12.32
C ASN A 191 -5.20 -14.98 -13.23
N TYR A 192 -5.46 -13.70 -13.51
CA TYR A 192 -6.48 -13.28 -14.46
C TYR A 192 -6.24 -13.86 -15.86
N GLN A 193 -5.02 -13.72 -16.39
CA GLN A 193 -4.66 -14.26 -17.71
C GLN A 193 -4.77 -15.79 -17.75
N LEU A 194 -4.28 -16.47 -16.71
CA LEU A 194 -4.37 -17.92 -16.60
C LEU A 194 -5.83 -18.41 -16.63
N LEU A 195 -6.69 -17.84 -15.80
CA LEU A 195 -8.10 -18.20 -15.73
C LEU A 195 -8.85 -17.85 -17.02
N ARG A 196 -8.53 -16.71 -17.66
CA ARG A 196 -9.08 -16.35 -18.98
C ARG A 196 -8.69 -17.37 -20.05
N ASN A 197 -7.43 -17.81 -20.07
CA ASN A 197 -6.96 -18.82 -21.02
C ASN A 197 -7.62 -20.20 -20.80
N MET A 198 -8.10 -20.46 -19.58
CA MET A 198 -8.90 -21.65 -19.26
C MET A 198 -10.39 -21.50 -19.62
N GLY A 199 -10.80 -20.39 -20.25
CA GLY A 199 -12.20 -20.14 -20.59
C GLY A 199 -13.06 -19.67 -19.42
N ILE A 200 -12.45 -19.07 -18.38
CA ILE A 200 -13.15 -18.56 -17.18
C ILE A 200 -13.13 -17.03 -17.19
N PRO A 201 -14.05 -16.36 -17.92
CA PRO A 201 -14.04 -14.90 -18.07
C PRO A 201 -14.75 -14.15 -16.94
N THR A 202 -15.76 -14.75 -16.34
CA THR A 202 -16.69 -14.12 -15.39
C THR A 202 -16.73 -14.88 -14.07
N ILE A 203 -17.20 -14.21 -13.02
CA ILE A 203 -17.36 -14.83 -11.71
C ILE A 203 -18.39 -15.97 -11.78
N GLU A 204 -19.45 -15.82 -12.58
CA GLU A 204 -20.42 -16.89 -12.84
C GLU A 204 -19.75 -18.19 -13.29
N VAL A 205 -18.93 -18.14 -14.35
CA VAL A 205 -18.24 -19.34 -14.87
C VAL A 205 -17.29 -19.91 -13.81
N LEU A 206 -16.61 -19.04 -13.04
CA LEU A 206 -15.71 -19.47 -11.98
C LEU A 206 -16.42 -20.25 -10.87
N THR A 207 -17.67 -19.90 -10.53
CA THR A 207 -18.45 -20.64 -9.51
C THR A 207 -18.85 -22.04 -9.97
N MET A 208 -18.96 -22.28 -11.28
CA MET A 208 -19.24 -23.60 -11.86
C MET A 208 -18.01 -24.53 -11.86
N VAL A 209 -16.80 -23.98 -11.72
CA VAL A 209 -15.57 -24.78 -11.70
C VAL A 209 -15.45 -25.55 -10.38
N PRO A 210 -15.16 -26.86 -10.39
CA PRO A 210 -14.92 -27.62 -9.17
C PRO A 210 -13.74 -27.06 -8.36
N VAL A 211 -13.93 -26.86 -7.06
CA VAL A 211 -12.89 -26.30 -6.15
C VAL A 211 -11.57 -27.09 -6.20
N LYS A 212 -11.62 -28.41 -6.40
CA LYS A 212 -10.43 -29.27 -6.55
C LYS A 212 -9.58 -28.88 -7.77
N MET A 213 -10.21 -28.43 -8.85
CA MET A 213 -9.52 -27.94 -10.04
C MET A 213 -8.84 -26.60 -9.75
N MET A 214 -9.54 -25.69 -9.05
CA MET A 214 -8.96 -24.42 -8.61
C MET A 214 -7.73 -24.63 -7.72
N GLN A 215 -7.79 -25.59 -6.80
CA GLN A 215 -6.67 -25.94 -5.95
C GLN A 215 -5.48 -26.52 -6.73
N LYS A 216 -5.74 -27.34 -7.76
CA LYS A 216 -4.67 -27.90 -8.62
C LYS A 216 -3.95 -26.82 -9.42
N VAL A 217 -4.68 -25.82 -9.92
CA VAL A 217 -4.13 -24.78 -10.80
C VAL A 217 -3.45 -23.65 -10.02
N LEU A 218 -4.06 -23.20 -8.92
CA LEU A 218 -3.62 -22.01 -8.17
C LEU A 218 -3.17 -22.32 -6.74
N GLY A 219 -3.14 -23.59 -6.33
CA GLY A 219 -2.81 -23.98 -4.96
C GLY A 219 -3.87 -23.54 -3.96
N LYS A 220 -3.44 -23.24 -2.72
CA LYS A 220 -4.34 -22.79 -1.65
C LYS A 220 -5.11 -21.50 -2.00
N GLU A 221 -4.46 -20.58 -2.72
CA GLU A 221 -5.08 -19.34 -3.19
C GLU A 221 -6.26 -19.59 -4.15
N GLY A 222 -6.22 -20.69 -4.92
CA GLY A 222 -7.32 -21.08 -5.79
C GLY A 222 -8.61 -21.35 -5.01
N VAL A 223 -8.49 -21.95 -3.83
CA VAL A 223 -9.64 -22.21 -2.95
C VAL A 223 -10.22 -20.88 -2.46
N HIS A 224 -9.37 -19.94 -2.01
CA HIS A 224 -9.84 -18.64 -1.54
C HIS A 224 -10.46 -17.77 -2.64
N ILE A 225 -9.92 -17.81 -3.86
CA ILE A 225 -10.53 -17.12 -5.01
C ILE A 225 -11.91 -17.72 -5.32
N TRP A 226 -12.05 -19.04 -5.24
CA TRP A 226 -13.32 -19.72 -5.45
C TRP A 226 -14.35 -19.41 -4.35
N GLU A 227 -13.93 -19.36 -3.08
CA GLU A 227 -14.78 -18.94 -1.96
C GLU A 227 -15.31 -17.51 -2.18
N LYS A 228 -14.42 -16.58 -2.54
CA LYS A 228 -14.76 -15.18 -2.86
C LYS A 228 -15.72 -15.06 -4.04
N ALA A 229 -15.53 -15.87 -5.09
CA ALA A 229 -16.43 -15.92 -6.23
C ALA A 229 -17.86 -16.32 -5.83
N ASN A 230 -18.00 -17.18 -4.83
CA ASN A 230 -19.27 -17.59 -4.25
C ASN A 230 -19.79 -16.62 -3.16
N GLY A 231 -19.16 -15.45 -2.99
CA GLY A 231 -19.53 -14.47 -1.99
C GLY A 231 -19.16 -14.86 -0.55
N ILE A 232 -18.28 -15.85 -0.38
CA ILE A 232 -17.85 -16.35 0.93
C ILE A 232 -16.54 -15.66 1.33
N ASP A 233 -16.60 -14.87 2.39
CA ASP A 233 -15.42 -14.29 3.03
C ASP A 233 -15.63 -14.20 4.54
N ARG A 234 -14.78 -14.92 5.28
CA ARG A 234 -14.85 -15.05 6.74
C ARG A 234 -13.89 -14.11 7.47
N ALA A 235 -13.08 -13.33 6.75
CA ALA A 235 -12.13 -12.42 7.37
C ALA A 235 -12.89 -11.35 8.19
N PRO A 236 -12.57 -11.16 9.48
CA PRO A 236 -13.14 -10.08 10.28
C PRO A 236 -12.48 -8.74 9.92
N VAL A 237 -13.13 -7.63 10.28
CA VAL A 237 -12.50 -6.31 10.33
C VAL A 237 -11.60 -6.26 11.58
N VAL A 238 -10.33 -5.94 11.38
CA VAL A 238 -9.28 -5.96 12.40
C VAL A 238 -8.81 -4.52 12.65
N PRO A 239 -9.04 -3.96 13.86
CA PRO A 239 -8.78 -2.56 14.17
C PRO A 239 -7.37 -2.06 13.93
N TYR A 240 -6.39 -2.93 14.16
CA TYR A 240 -4.99 -2.56 14.11
C TYR A 240 -4.14 -3.80 13.82
N THR A 241 -3.17 -3.65 12.92
CA THR A 241 -2.08 -4.61 12.78
C THR A 241 -0.76 -3.88 12.91
N GLU A 242 0.11 -4.39 13.78
CA GLU A 242 1.44 -3.83 13.92
C GLU A 242 2.21 -3.96 12.60
N GLN A 243 2.90 -2.89 12.22
CA GLN A 243 3.78 -2.89 11.07
C GLN A 243 4.89 -3.94 11.26
N LYS A 244 4.92 -4.94 10.38
CA LYS A 244 5.88 -6.06 10.45
C LYS A 244 7.25 -5.76 9.84
N SER A 245 7.33 -4.76 8.97
CA SER A 245 8.58 -4.36 8.31
C SER A 245 8.53 -2.93 7.78
N ILE A 246 9.69 -2.32 7.66
CA ILE A 246 9.92 -1.03 7.01
C ILE A 246 10.98 -1.20 5.93
N SER A 247 10.80 -0.57 4.78
CA SER A 247 11.73 -0.73 3.65
C SER A 247 11.74 0.50 2.76
N THR A 248 12.88 0.74 2.13
CA THR A 248 13.05 1.75 1.11
C THR A 248 13.75 1.15 -0.10
N GLU A 249 13.32 1.52 -1.30
CA GLU A 249 13.93 1.08 -2.55
C GLU A 249 13.97 2.22 -3.56
N LYS A 250 15.04 2.26 -4.36
CA LYS A 250 15.26 3.29 -5.38
C LYS A 250 15.52 2.63 -6.72
N THR A 251 14.63 2.90 -7.69
CA THR A 251 14.86 2.56 -9.10
C THR A 251 15.67 3.68 -9.76
N PHE A 252 16.73 3.32 -10.47
CA PHE A 252 17.63 4.29 -11.09
C PHE A 252 17.11 4.74 -12.47
N GLY A 253 17.36 6.01 -12.77
CA GLY A 253 17.11 6.58 -14.11
C GLY A 253 17.98 5.92 -15.18
N THR A 254 19.25 5.70 -14.85
CA THR A 254 20.22 4.98 -15.67
C THR A 254 20.75 3.80 -14.86
N ASP A 255 20.83 2.62 -15.47
CA ASP A 255 21.37 1.44 -14.79
C ASP A 255 22.87 1.63 -14.55
N THR A 256 23.38 1.20 -13.39
CA THR A 256 24.75 1.49 -12.95
C THR A 256 25.45 0.27 -12.36
N THR A 257 26.77 0.22 -12.50
CA THR A 257 27.68 -0.70 -11.78
C THR A 257 28.66 0.05 -10.89
N ASP A 258 28.45 1.36 -10.68
CA ASP A 258 29.31 2.16 -9.81
C ASP A 258 29.13 1.73 -8.34
N ILE A 259 30.13 1.01 -7.85
CA ILE A 259 30.13 0.43 -6.51
C ILE A 259 30.20 1.52 -5.44
N GLU A 260 30.89 2.63 -5.69
CA GLU A 260 31.00 3.72 -4.73
C GLU A 260 29.64 4.40 -4.56
N PHE A 261 29.01 4.77 -5.68
CA PHE A 261 27.65 5.31 -5.68
C PHE A 261 26.65 4.38 -4.98
N LEU A 262 26.70 3.07 -5.27
CA LEU A 262 25.79 2.09 -4.66
C LEU A 262 26.00 1.95 -3.16
N ASN A 263 27.25 1.96 -2.69
CA ASN A 263 27.55 1.91 -1.26
C ASN A 263 27.08 3.17 -0.53
N ASN A 264 27.27 4.34 -1.15
CA ASN A 264 26.84 5.64 -0.62
C ASN A 264 25.31 5.69 -0.49
N LEU A 265 24.62 5.23 -1.53
CA LEU A 265 23.17 5.10 -1.52
C LEU A 265 22.68 4.11 -0.45
N LEU A 266 23.35 2.95 -0.30
CA LEU A 266 23.00 1.95 0.70
C LEU A 266 23.10 2.51 2.13
N VAL A 267 24.15 3.29 2.40
CA VAL A 267 24.33 4.00 3.68
C VAL A 267 23.17 4.97 3.92
N SER A 268 22.89 5.83 2.95
CA SER A 268 21.82 6.84 3.03
C SER A 268 20.45 6.20 3.28
N MET A 269 20.13 5.13 2.54
CA MET A 269 18.88 4.37 2.70
C MET A 269 18.77 3.71 4.09
N THR A 270 19.86 3.12 4.57
CA THR A 270 19.87 2.43 5.87
C THR A 270 19.76 3.43 7.02
N GLU A 271 20.41 4.59 6.91
CA GLU A 271 20.33 5.68 7.88
C GLU A 271 18.92 6.28 7.96
N GLY A 272 18.25 6.47 6.82
CA GLY A 272 16.85 6.89 6.80
C GLY A 272 15.93 5.88 7.49
N LEU A 273 16.07 4.58 7.18
CA LEU A 273 15.29 3.53 7.83
C LEU A 273 15.56 3.42 9.34
N ALA A 274 16.80 3.64 9.77
CA ALA A 274 17.17 3.60 11.18
C ALA A 274 16.55 4.78 11.94
N PHE A 275 16.55 5.98 11.34
CA PHE A 275 15.83 7.14 11.87
C PHE A 275 14.32 6.87 12.00
N ASP A 276 13.69 6.32 10.95
CA ASP A 276 12.27 5.98 10.98
C ASP A 276 11.94 4.95 12.07
N LEU A 277 12.79 3.94 12.26
CA LEU A 277 12.64 2.97 13.35
C LEU A 277 12.69 3.63 14.72
N ARG A 278 13.68 4.51 14.95
CA ARG A 278 13.82 5.23 16.22
C ARG A 278 12.69 6.20 16.47
N ALA A 279 12.22 6.90 15.43
CA ALA A 279 11.06 7.78 15.52
C ALA A 279 9.78 7.02 15.92
N GLN A 280 9.67 5.74 15.54
CA GLN A 280 8.57 4.87 15.94
C GLN A 280 8.81 4.11 17.26
N GLY A 281 9.97 4.27 17.91
CA GLY A 281 10.34 3.52 19.11
C GLY A 281 10.44 2.01 18.88
N LYS A 282 10.93 1.59 17.70
CA LYS A 282 11.04 0.19 17.28
C LYS A 282 12.48 -0.24 17.04
N LEU A 283 12.72 -1.53 17.20
CA LEU A 283 13.97 -2.22 16.87
C LEU A 283 13.73 -3.24 15.76
N ALA A 284 14.73 -3.56 14.95
CA ALA A 284 14.66 -4.58 13.91
C ALA A 284 15.53 -5.80 14.22
N GLY A 285 14.99 -7.00 14.00
CA GLY A 285 15.70 -8.28 14.19
C GLY A 285 16.18 -8.95 12.90
N CYS A 286 15.92 -8.34 11.74
CA CYS A 286 16.36 -8.85 10.45
C CYS A 286 16.54 -7.72 9.44
N ILE A 287 17.66 -7.76 8.69
CA ILE A 287 17.97 -6.86 7.59
C ILE A 287 18.03 -7.63 6.28
N THR A 288 17.43 -7.07 5.23
CA THR A 288 17.40 -7.63 3.88
C THR A 288 17.87 -6.58 2.88
N VAL A 289 18.78 -6.95 1.99
CA VAL A 289 19.20 -6.14 0.84
C VAL A 289 18.67 -6.78 -0.43
N LYS A 290 18.14 -5.95 -1.33
CA LYS A 290 17.54 -6.33 -2.60
C LYS A 290 18.26 -5.61 -3.74
N ILE A 291 18.68 -6.35 -4.75
CA ILE A 291 19.18 -5.81 -6.02
C ILE A 291 18.28 -6.32 -7.14
N ARG A 292 17.88 -5.42 -8.04
CA ARG A 292 17.31 -5.80 -9.34
C ARG A 292 18.27 -5.40 -10.44
N TYR A 293 18.61 -6.34 -11.31
CA TYR A 293 19.47 -6.09 -12.46
C TYR A 293 18.68 -5.53 -13.66
N ALA A 294 19.39 -5.05 -14.69
CA ALA A 294 18.78 -4.50 -15.91
C ALA A 294 17.88 -5.50 -16.65
N ASN A 295 18.12 -6.81 -16.49
CA ASN A 295 17.27 -7.89 -17.03
C ASN A 295 16.03 -8.20 -16.17
N PHE A 296 15.72 -7.37 -15.17
CA PHE A 296 14.62 -7.53 -14.21
C PHE A 296 14.75 -8.69 -13.21
N ASP A 297 15.87 -9.44 -13.24
CA ASP A 297 16.18 -10.43 -12.20
C ASP A 297 16.32 -9.73 -10.85
N THR A 298 15.57 -10.20 -9.85
CA THR A 298 15.60 -9.66 -8.50
C THR A 298 16.25 -10.67 -7.56
N HIS A 299 17.31 -10.25 -6.89
CA HIS A 299 18.02 -11.03 -5.89
C HIS A 299 17.89 -10.36 -4.53
N THR A 300 17.65 -11.17 -3.50
CA THR A 300 17.53 -10.71 -2.11
C THR A 300 18.41 -11.57 -1.21
N GLN A 301 19.11 -10.93 -0.27
CA GLN A 301 19.82 -11.61 0.81
C GLN A 301 19.37 -11.01 2.13
N GLN A 302 19.19 -11.85 3.13
CA GLN A 302 18.77 -11.44 4.45
C GLN A 302 19.65 -12.05 5.53
N VAL A 303 19.81 -11.34 6.65
CA VAL A 303 20.48 -11.87 7.84
C VAL A 303 19.71 -11.46 9.08
N SER A 304 19.56 -12.40 10.01
CA SER A 304 19.02 -12.10 11.34
C SER A 304 20.10 -11.42 12.18
N ILE A 305 19.69 -10.40 12.92
CA ILE A 305 20.56 -9.60 13.78
C ILE A 305 19.91 -9.51 15.17
N PRO A 306 20.70 -9.33 16.24
CA PRO A 306 20.15 -8.93 17.53
C PRO A 306 19.32 -7.65 17.35
N TYR A 307 18.20 -7.54 18.05
CA TYR A 307 17.30 -6.39 17.91
C TYR A 307 18.03 -5.07 18.15
N ASN A 308 18.13 -4.25 17.09
CA ASN A 308 18.81 -2.96 17.17
C ASN A 308 18.18 -1.92 16.23
N ALA A 309 18.50 -0.65 16.48
CA ALA A 309 18.13 0.49 15.64
C ALA A 309 19.33 1.43 15.41
N SER A 310 20.55 0.93 15.61
CA SER A 310 21.77 1.75 15.49
C SER A 310 22.27 1.78 14.06
N ASP A 311 22.52 2.98 13.54
CA ASP A 311 22.98 3.16 12.16
C ASP A 311 24.24 2.35 11.87
N HIS A 312 25.24 2.37 12.77
CA HIS A 312 26.52 1.72 12.53
C HIS A 312 26.41 0.19 12.40
N ILE A 313 25.53 -0.45 13.18
CA ILE A 313 25.28 -1.89 13.11
C ILE A 313 24.53 -2.21 11.82
N LEU A 314 23.43 -1.50 11.55
CA LEU A 314 22.58 -1.72 10.39
C LEU A 314 23.34 -1.49 9.08
N ILE A 315 24.09 -0.39 8.98
CA ILE A 315 24.90 -0.04 7.80
C ILE A 315 25.98 -1.10 7.55
N ARG A 316 26.69 -1.55 8.61
CA ARG A 316 27.72 -2.58 8.48
C ARG A 316 27.13 -3.86 7.90
N ARG A 317 26.01 -4.33 8.47
CA ARG A 317 25.32 -5.53 7.98
C ARG A 317 24.75 -5.37 6.58
N ALA A 318 24.22 -4.20 6.23
CA ALA A 318 23.76 -3.92 4.87
C ALA A 318 24.90 -4.04 3.86
N LYS A 319 26.08 -3.48 4.16
CA LYS A 319 27.27 -3.56 3.29
C LYS A 319 27.76 -5.00 3.13
N GLU A 320 27.81 -5.78 4.20
CA GLU A 320 28.16 -7.22 4.16
C GLU A 320 27.20 -8.00 3.25
N LEU A 321 25.89 -7.73 3.35
CA LEU A 321 24.89 -8.35 2.49
C LEU A 321 25.04 -7.93 1.03
N PHE A 322 25.29 -6.64 0.78
CA PHE A 322 25.48 -6.11 -0.58
C PHE A 322 26.68 -6.77 -1.26
N GLN A 323 27.82 -6.90 -0.56
CA GLN A 323 29.01 -7.58 -1.07
C GLN A 323 28.75 -9.05 -1.44
N LYS A 324 27.98 -9.79 -0.63
CA LYS A 324 27.61 -11.19 -0.92
C LYS A 324 26.64 -11.33 -2.09
N LEU A 325 25.82 -10.30 -2.32
CA LEU A 325 24.76 -10.31 -3.33
C LEU A 325 25.26 -9.82 -4.70
N TYR A 326 26.24 -8.91 -4.70
CA TYR A 326 26.86 -8.35 -5.89
C TYR A 326 27.87 -9.32 -6.53
N ASN A 327 27.36 -10.35 -7.21
CA ASN A 327 28.20 -11.37 -7.85
C ASN A 327 28.21 -11.30 -9.38
N ARG A 328 27.39 -10.44 -10.00
CA ARG A 328 27.24 -10.36 -11.45
C ARG A 328 27.78 -9.04 -11.98
N ARG A 329 28.54 -9.09 -13.08
CA ARG A 329 28.93 -7.91 -13.89
C ARG A 329 27.77 -7.40 -14.75
N LEU A 330 26.58 -7.31 -14.16
CA LEU A 330 25.38 -6.78 -14.81
C LEU A 330 25.03 -5.44 -14.17
N LEU A 331 24.54 -4.51 -15.01
CA LEU A 331 24.07 -3.21 -14.54
C LEU A 331 22.90 -3.40 -13.56
N ILE A 332 22.96 -2.66 -12.45
CA ILE A 332 21.93 -2.63 -11.43
C ILE A 332 20.91 -1.55 -11.79
N ARG A 333 19.63 -1.93 -11.69
CA ARG A 333 18.46 -1.09 -11.96
C ARG A 333 17.80 -0.55 -10.70
N LEU A 334 17.80 -1.33 -9.62
CA LEU A 334 17.20 -0.95 -8.34
C LEU A 334 18.00 -1.53 -7.18
N LEU A 335 18.17 -0.71 -6.14
CA LEU A 335 18.70 -1.10 -4.84
C LEU A 335 17.61 -0.89 -3.78
N GLY A 336 17.49 -1.83 -2.84
CA GLY A 336 16.49 -1.81 -1.77
C GLY A 336 17.05 -2.31 -0.45
N VAL A 337 16.63 -1.71 0.65
CA VAL A 337 16.91 -2.16 2.03
C VAL A 337 15.58 -2.35 2.75
N ARG A 338 15.46 -3.45 3.50
CA ARG A 338 14.29 -3.77 4.30
C ARG A 338 14.71 -4.22 5.70
N LEU A 339 14.05 -3.68 6.70
CA LEU A 339 14.14 -4.07 8.10
C LEU A 339 12.84 -4.76 8.51
N SER A 340 12.94 -5.93 9.12
CA SER A 340 11.82 -6.78 9.49
C SER A 340 12.03 -7.42 10.87
N ASN A 341 11.03 -8.16 11.35
CA ASN A 341 10.93 -8.57 12.76
C ASN A 341 11.02 -7.32 13.63
N LEU A 342 10.02 -6.44 13.51
CA LEU A 342 9.99 -5.22 14.30
C LEU A 342 9.41 -5.52 15.68
N VAL A 343 10.08 -5.02 16.71
CA VAL A 343 9.60 -5.09 18.11
C VAL A 343 9.61 -3.70 18.71
N GLN A 344 8.67 -3.42 19.61
CA GLN A 344 8.66 -2.19 20.38
C GLN A 344 9.74 -2.27 21.46
N GLY A 345 10.52 -1.21 21.58
CA GLY A 345 11.59 -1.16 22.57
C GLY A 345 12.64 -0.11 22.25
N PHE A 346 13.44 0.20 23.26
CA PHE A 346 14.62 1.05 23.11
C PHE A 346 15.86 0.18 23.03
N GLN A 347 16.88 0.67 22.33
CA GLN A 347 18.14 -0.03 22.25
C GLN A 347 18.72 -0.20 23.66
N GLN A 348 19.05 -1.44 24.01
CA GLN A 348 19.82 -1.71 25.22
C GLN A 348 21.26 -1.25 24.98
N ILE A 349 21.73 -0.33 25.81
CA ILE A 349 23.12 0.14 25.81
C ILE A 349 23.96 -1.00 26.36
N ASP A 350 24.96 -1.45 25.60
CA ASP A 350 25.89 -2.47 26.08
C ASP A 350 26.80 -1.83 27.14
N LEU A 351 26.94 -2.50 28.29
CA LEU A 351 27.69 -2.00 29.44
C LEU A 351 29.21 -1.91 29.15
N PHE A 352 29.69 -2.59 28.10
CA PHE A 352 31.11 -2.79 27.83
C PHE A 352 31.62 -2.22 26.50
N GLU A 353 30.77 -1.60 25.69
CA GLU A 353 31.18 -0.94 24.44
C GLU A 353 30.96 0.59 24.49
N ASP A 354 31.72 1.34 23.67
CA ASP A 354 31.65 2.80 23.37
C ASP A 354 30.27 3.29 22.82
N THR A 355 29.20 2.63 23.24
CA THR A 355 27.81 2.81 22.82
C THR A 355 27.19 4.11 23.32
N THR A 356 27.72 4.71 24.38
CA THR A 356 27.19 5.98 24.95
C THR A 356 27.39 7.15 24.00
N GLN A 357 28.60 7.33 23.43
CA GLN A 357 28.88 8.41 22.49
C GLN A 357 28.06 8.26 21.20
N HIS A 358 27.95 7.04 20.67
CA HIS A 358 27.14 6.77 19.50
C HIS A 358 25.64 6.96 19.76
N ALA A 359 25.12 6.52 20.91
CA ALA A 359 23.73 6.75 21.29
C ALA A 359 23.41 8.24 21.46
N SER A 360 24.29 9.00 22.12
CA SER A 360 24.16 10.45 22.26
C SER A 360 24.22 11.16 20.91
N LEU A 361 25.10 10.73 20.00
CA LEU A 361 25.17 11.25 18.63
C LEU A 361 23.85 11.02 17.89
N TYR A 362 23.29 9.80 17.94
CA TYR A 362 22.02 9.50 17.27
C TYR A 362 20.88 10.33 17.86
N GLN A 363 20.79 10.46 19.19
CA GLN A 363 19.79 11.32 19.82
C GLN A 363 19.92 12.79 19.40
N ALA A 364 21.14 13.31 19.27
CA ALA A 364 21.38 14.67 18.82
C ALA A 364 20.97 14.87 17.35
N MET A 365 21.37 13.94 16.48
CA MET A 365 20.97 13.94 15.06
C MET A 365 19.45 13.87 14.91
N ASP A 366 18.80 12.97 15.66
CA ASP A 366 17.36 12.78 15.62
C ASP A 366 16.63 14.05 16.08
N LYS A 367 17.08 14.71 17.17
CA LYS A 367 16.51 16.00 17.64
C LYS A 367 16.56 17.08 16.56
N ILE A 368 17.67 17.18 15.82
CA ILE A 368 17.80 18.14 14.72
C ILE A 368 16.84 17.77 13.58
N ARG A 369 16.80 16.49 13.20
CA ARG A 369 15.88 16.00 12.16
C ARG A 369 14.40 16.19 12.51
N PHE A 370 14.01 16.00 13.77
CA PHE A 370 12.64 16.26 14.21
C PHE A 370 12.26 17.74 14.11
N ARG A 371 13.21 18.65 14.35
CA ARG A 371 12.94 20.10 14.35
C ARG A 371 13.01 20.73 12.96
N TYR A 372 13.95 20.29 12.12
CA TYR A 372 14.28 20.94 10.85
C TYR A 372 14.00 20.06 9.62
N GLY A 373 13.43 18.86 9.81
CA GLY A 373 13.09 17.89 8.76
C GLY A 373 14.09 16.74 8.66
N GLY A 374 13.62 15.59 8.18
CA GLY A 374 14.39 14.32 8.13
C GLY A 374 15.72 14.42 7.37
N GLU A 375 15.83 15.37 6.46
CA GLU A 375 17.01 15.58 5.62
C GLU A 375 18.00 16.63 6.17
N ALA A 376 17.71 17.24 7.33
CA ALA A 376 18.46 18.37 7.87
C ALA A 376 19.93 18.04 8.23
N VAL A 377 20.22 16.80 8.63
CA VAL A 377 21.57 16.33 8.94
C VAL A 377 21.73 14.93 8.38
N LYS A 378 22.83 14.67 7.67
CA LYS A 378 23.18 13.35 7.12
C LYS A 378 24.69 13.14 7.17
N ARG A 379 25.14 11.88 7.12
CA ARG A 379 26.55 11.58 6.87
C ARG A 379 26.95 12.10 5.49
N ALA A 380 28.14 12.68 5.38
CA ALA A 380 28.67 13.21 4.12
C ALA A 380 28.69 12.16 2.99
N VAL A 381 28.92 10.90 3.34
CA VAL A 381 28.94 9.75 2.41
C VAL A 381 27.55 9.45 1.81
N GLY A 382 26.47 9.97 2.40
CA GLY A 382 25.09 9.74 1.94
C GLY A 382 24.47 10.92 1.18
N ILE A 383 25.25 11.98 0.92
CA ILE A 383 24.93 13.11 0.03
C ILE A 383 25.29 12.68 -1.39
#